data_AF-A0A3D3YSI8-F1
#
_entry.id   AF-A0A3D3YSI8-F1
#
_cell.length_a   1.000
_cell.length_b   1.000
_cell.length_c   1.000
_cell.angle_alpha   90.00
_cell.angle_beta   90.00
_cell.angle_gamma   90.00
#
_symmetry.space_group_name_H-M   'P 1'
#
loop_
_entity.id
_entity.type
_entity.pdbx_description
1 polymer ?
#
loop_
_entity_poly.entity_id
_entity_poly.type
_entity_poly.pdbx_seq_one_letter_code
_entity_poly.pdbx_strand_id
1 'polypeptide(L)' 'LIGEGEVSYQGERMTGAAVLDRLGLEPLQLEPKEGLALVNGTQALLAVGLLASERARALAKAA' A
#
# COMPACT_ATOMS: atom_id res chain seq x y z
N LEU A 1 1.08 -7.29 -6.08
CA LEU A 1 2.19 -6.81 -6.93
C LEU A 1 2.98 -8.01 -7.43
N ILE A 2 4.01 -8.45 -6.71
CA ILE A 2 4.93 -9.49 -7.18
C ILE A 2 4.69 -10.87 -6.53
N GLY A 3 3.56 -11.05 -5.85
CA GLY A 3 3.22 -12.32 -5.17
C GLY A 3 3.93 -12.56 -3.82
N GLU A 4 4.80 -11.66 -3.39
CA GLU A 4 5.50 -11.76 -2.10
C GLU A 4 4.80 -11.00 -0.97
N GLY A 5 5.29 -11.22 0.26
CA GLY A 5 4.83 -10.52 1.46
C GLY A 5 3.45 -10.95 1.96
N GLU A 6 2.88 -10.11 2.81
CA GLU A 6 1.57 -10.35 3.44
C GLU A 6 0.58 -9.26 3.05
N VAL A 7 -0.68 -9.67 2.91
CA VAL A 7 -1.80 -8.83 2.50
C VAL A 7 -2.94 -9.02 3.49
N SER A 8 -3.56 -7.92 3.91
CA SER A 8 -4.86 -7.97 4.56
C SER A 8 -5.94 -7.98 3.49
N TYR A 9 -6.63 -9.11 3.32
CA TYR A 9 -7.67 -9.30 2.32
C TYR A 9 -8.94 -9.83 3.00
N GLN A 10 -10.06 -9.12 2.83
CA GLN A 10 -11.36 -9.46 3.44
C GLN A 10 -11.29 -9.70 4.97
N GLY A 11 -10.45 -8.94 5.68
CA GLY A 11 -10.30 -9.04 7.13
C GLY A 11 -9.34 -10.13 7.60
N GLU A 12 -8.78 -10.95 6.70
CA GLU A 12 -7.78 -11.98 7.00
C GLU A 12 -6.38 -11.54 6.54
N ARG A 13 -5.33 -11.93 7.27
CA ARG A 13 -3.93 -11.75 6.85
C ARG A 13 -3.46 -13.01 6.12
N MET A 14 -3.02 -12.85 4.88
CA MET A 14 -2.68 -13.93 3.97
C MET A 14 -1.39 -13.61 3.21
N THR A 15 -0.80 -14.59 2.53
CA THR A 15 0.34 -14.35 1.63
C THR A 15 -0.11 -13.61 0.36
N GLY A 16 0.77 -12.77 -0.20
CA GLY A 16 0.51 -12.08 -1.46
C GLY A 16 0.14 -13.04 -2.60
N ALA A 17 0.86 -14.16 -2.72
CA ALA A 17 0.59 -15.20 -3.71
C ALA A 17 -0.81 -15.80 -3.58
N ALA A 18 -1.25 -16.14 -2.37
CA ALA A 18 -2.58 -16.70 -2.15
C ALA A 18 -3.70 -15.71 -2.52
N VAL A 19 -3.50 -14.42 -2.24
CA VAL A 19 -4.48 -13.38 -2.63
C VAL A 19 -4.51 -13.19 -4.14
N LEU A 20 -3.36 -13.19 -4.82
CA LEU A 20 -3.31 -13.08 -6.28
C LEU A 20 -4.01 -14.27 -6.96
N ASP A 21 -3.75 -15.49 -6.49
CA ASP A 21 -4.42 -16.71 -6.98
C ASP A 21 -5.96 -16.63 -6.81
N ARG A 22 -6.44 -16.22 -5.62
CA ARG A 22 -7.88 -15.99 -5.37
C ARG A 22 -8.52 -14.95 -6.29
N LEU A 23 -7.75 -13.96 -6.73
CA LEU A 23 -8.20 -12.91 -7.63
C LEU A 23 -8.05 -13.30 -9.12
N GLY A 24 -7.47 -14.46 -9.44
CA GLY A 24 -7.16 -14.87 -10.81
C GLY A 24 -6.11 -13.97 -11.47
N LEU A 25 -5.18 -13.43 -10.68
CA LEU A 25 -4.13 -12.52 -11.14
C LEU A 25 -2.76 -13.17 -11.07
N GLU A 26 -1.91 -12.91 -12.05
CA GLU A 26 -0.51 -13.34 -12.03
C GLU A 26 0.37 -12.30 -11.30
N PRO A 27 1.42 -12.75 -10.59
CA PRO A 27 2.45 -11.86 -10.06
C PRO A 27 3.14 -11.06 -11.17
N LEU A 28 3.39 -9.77 -10.91
CA LEU A 28 4.22 -8.94 -11.79
C LEU A 28 5.69 -9.36 -11.68
N GLN A 29 6.34 -9.49 -12.82
CA GLN A 29 7.80 -9.57 -12.91
C GLN A 29 8.36 -8.16 -13.03
N LEU A 30 9.22 -7.76 -12.09
CA LEU A 30 9.83 -6.43 -12.12
C LEU A 30 11.00 -6.39 -13.10
N GLU A 31 11.03 -5.35 -13.92
CA GLU A 31 12.14 -5.02 -14.80
C GLU A 31 13.23 -4.21 -14.06
N PRO A 32 14.42 -4.01 -14.68
CA PRO A 32 15.48 -3.22 -14.07
C PRO A 32 15.00 -1.84 -13.57
N LYS A 33 15.33 -1.53 -12.32
CA LYS A 33 14.97 -0.31 -11.56
C LYS A 33 13.52 -0.19 -11.09
N GLU A 34 12.59 -1.05 -11.52
CA GLU A 34 11.18 -0.92 -11.08
C GLU A 34 11.02 -1.18 -9.58
N GLY A 35 11.72 -2.17 -9.03
CA GLY A 35 11.71 -2.43 -7.58
C GLY A 35 12.20 -1.24 -6.76
N LEU A 36 13.27 -0.58 -7.21
CA LEU A 36 13.78 0.62 -6.56
C LEU A 36 12.80 1.78 -6.71
N ALA A 37 12.20 1.97 -7.89
CA ALA A 37 11.21 3.02 -8.13
C ALA A 37 9.96 2.85 -7.25
N LEU A 38 9.54 1.61 -6.99
CA LEU A 38 8.38 1.31 -6.13
C LEU A 38 8.59 1.75 -4.67
N VAL A 39 9.79 1.57 -4.13
CA VAL A 39 10.06 1.76 -2.69
C VAL A 39 10.81 3.04 -2.36
N ASN A 40 11.57 3.61 -3.29
CA ASN A 40 12.47 4.73 -3.03
C ASN A 40 11.76 6.09 -3.16
N GLY A 41 10.74 6.31 -2.34
CA GLY A 41 10.00 7.56 -2.26
C GLY A 41 9.40 7.79 -0.88
N THR A 42 8.92 9.01 -0.62
CA THR A 42 8.33 9.41 0.67
C THR A 42 6.80 9.28 0.70
N GLN A 43 6.23 8.58 -0.27
CA GLN A 43 4.77 8.42 -0.48
C GLN A 43 4.00 8.00 0.77
N ALA A 44 4.53 7.07 1.58
CA ALA A 44 3.89 6.64 2.82
C ALA A 44 3.86 7.76 3.88
N LEU A 45 4.99 8.43 4.10
CA LEU A 45 5.08 9.59 4.99
C LEU A 45 4.15 10.72 4.54
N LEU A 46 4.15 11.03 3.24
CA LEU A 46 3.30 12.05 2.66
C LEU A 46 1.81 11.72 2.87
N ALA A 47 1.39 10.48 2.60
CA ALA A 47 0.00 10.06 2.79
C ALA A 47 -0.44 10.20 4.26
N VAL A 48 0.38 9.71 5.20
CA VAL A 48 0.10 9.86 6.64
C VAL A 48 0.05 11.32 7.05
N GLY A 49 1.01 12.13 6.60
CA GLY A 49 1.06 13.57 6.90
C GLY A 49 -0.15 14.34 6.37
N LEU A 50 -0.60 14.05 5.15
CA LEU A 50 -1.78 14.67 4.56
C LEU A 50 -3.06 14.28 5.32
N LEU A 51 -3.23 12.98 5.65
CA LEU A 51 -4.37 12.53 6.44
C LEU A 51 -4.40 13.17 7.84
N ALA A 52 -3.24 13.27 8.49
CA ALA A 52 -3.12 13.92 9.79
C ALA A 52 -3.42 15.43 9.70
N SER A 53 -2.88 16.11 8.69
CA SER A 53 -3.11 17.54 8.46
C SER A 53 -4.59 17.85 8.18
N GLU A 54 -5.25 17.02 7.38
CA GLU A 54 -6.68 17.15 7.09
C GLU A 54 -7.51 17.03 8.38
N ARG A 55 -7.26 15.98 9.18
CA ARG A 55 -7.94 15.77 10.47
C ARG A 55 -7.70 16.91 11.44
N ALA A 56 -6.46 17.39 11.55
CA ALA A 56 -6.11 18.52 12.42
C ALA A 56 -6.87 19.79 12.00
N ARG A 57 -6.95 20.06 10.70
CA ARG A 57 -7.72 21.17 10.15
C ARG A 57 -9.22 21.03 10.43
N ALA A 58 -9.78 19.82 10.33
CA ALA A 58 -11.18 19.56 10.66
C ALA A 58 -11.47 19.83 12.14
N LEU A 59 -10.59 19.34 13.05
CA LEU A 59 -10.71 19.59 14.48
C LEU A 59 -10.58 21.08 14.83
N ALA A 60 -9.62 21.79 14.23
CA ALA A 60 -9.42 23.21 14.46
C ALA A 60 -10.61 24.09 14.02
N LYS A 61 -11.41 23.64 13.05
CA LYS A 61 -12.64 24.33 12.62
C LYS A 61 -13.84 24.07 13.53
N ALA A 62 -13.81 22.98 14.30
CA ALA A 62 -14.89 22.56 15.19
C ALA A 62 -14.69 23.06 16.63
N ALA A 63 -13.49 23.55 16.97
CA ALA A 63 -13.17 24.22 18.22
C ALA A 63 -13.55 25.71 18.17
#